data_AF-A0A2H9NVA6-F1
#
_entry.id   AF-A0A2H9NVA6-F1
#
_cell.length_a   1.000
_cell.length_b   1.000
_cell.length_c   1.000
_cell.angle_alpha   90.00
_cell.angle_beta   90.00
_cell.angle_gamma   90.00
#
_symmetry.space_group_name_H-M   'P 1'
#
loop_
_entity.id
_entity.type
_entity.pdbx_description
1 polymer ?
#
loop_
_entity_poly.entity_id
_entity_poly.type
_entity_poly.pdbx_seq_one_letter_code
_entity_poly.pdbx_strand_id
1 'polypeptide(L)'
;KEVYGLVVMDRREGMIALLKGKSIIPLQKSTSNVPGKTRAGGQSAARFERLREGAAKEFYSRLGEHMKEQFLHQNALVKGIIVGGPGPTKQDFVEGDYITSEVKKKIIGLRDLSYTGEFGLQELVDRSQDLLAKEEIAEEKQVTGEFFKLLSTDPDRAAYGRDDVLKKLRMGAVDKLLLSESLADSDITLFEKEAENLGSTVFIISTETREGVQIKEIGGFAGILRYKIET
;
A
#
# COMPACT_ATOMS: atom_id res chain seq x y z
N LYS A 1 -0.52 -9.27 -7.48
CA LYS A 1 -0.94 -9.32 -6.05
C LYS A 1 -0.32 -8.15 -5.33
N GLU A 2 -1.14 -7.35 -4.66
CA GLU A 2 -0.70 -6.17 -3.92
C GLU A 2 0.15 -6.54 -2.71
N VAL A 3 1.12 -5.69 -2.39
CA VAL A 3 2.01 -5.85 -1.25
C VAL A 3 2.01 -4.55 -0.45
N TYR A 4 1.71 -4.65 0.84
CA TYR A 4 1.77 -3.53 1.78
C TYR A 4 2.88 -3.77 2.81
N GLY A 5 3.53 -2.70 3.25
CA GLY A 5 4.53 -2.73 4.31
C GLY A 5 3.84 -2.57 5.65
N LEU A 6 4.19 -3.41 6.61
CA LEU A 6 3.73 -3.30 7.99
C LEU A 6 4.93 -3.02 8.88
N VAL A 7 4.82 -1.98 9.70
CA VAL A 7 5.82 -1.64 10.69
C VAL A 7 5.13 -1.53 12.03
N VAL A 8 5.54 -2.34 13.00
CA VAL A 8 5.07 -2.24 14.38
C VAL A 8 6.24 -1.83 15.24
N MET A 9 6.10 -0.77 16.02
CA MET A 9 7.19 -0.26 16.83
C MET A 9 6.73 0.14 18.22
N ASP A 10 7.62 -0.03 19.18
CA ASP A 10 7.58 0.52 20.53
C ASP A 10 8.99 1.01 20.90
N ARG A 11 9.12 1.63 22.06
CA ARG A 11 10.39 2.06 22.63
C ARG A 11 11.39 0.92 22.83
N ARG A 12 10.91 -0.34 22.94
CA ARG A 12 11.71 -1.53 23.24
C ARG A 12 12.01 -2.42 22.04
N GLU A 13 11.15 -2.45 21.05
CA GLU A 13 11.31 -3.31 19.88
C GLU A 13 10.52 -2.76 18.69
N GLY A 14 10.95 -3.15 17.50
CA GLY A 14 10.36 -2.81 16.23
C GLY A 14 10.37 -4.03 15.32
N MET A 15 9.32 -4.20 14.55
CA MET A 15 9.13 -5.33 13.66
C MET A 15 8.64 -4.83 12.32
N ILE A 16 9.30 -5.30 11.27
CA ILE A 16 8.99 -5.00 9.88
C ILE A 16 8.46 -6.27 9.23
N ALA A 17 7.35 -6.17 8.53
CA ALA A 17 6.74 -7.26 7.81
C ALA A 17 6.12 -6.78 6.49
N LEU A 18 5.79 -7.73 5.62
CA LEU A 18 5.01 -7.50 4.41
C LEU A 18 3.65 -8.17 4.53
N LEU A 19 2.61 -7.47 4.10
CA LEU A 19 1.29 -8.03 3.89
C LEU A 19 1.14 -8.35 2.40
N LYS A 20 1.01 -9.63 2.06
CA LYS A 20 0.74 -10.09 0.70
C LYS A 20 -0.61 -10.79 0.67
N GLY A 21 -1.65 -10.07 0.24
CA GLY A 21 -3.03 -10.54 0.34
C GLY A 21 -3.43 -10.77 1.80
N LYS A 22 -3.61 -12.04 2.21
CA LYS A 22 -3.97 -12.43 3.58
C LYS A 22 -2.79 -12.89 4.43
N SER A 23 -1.60 -13.01 3.85
CA SER A 23 -0.42 -13.56 4.54
C SER A 23 0.49 -12.44 5.01
N ILE A 24 0.83 -12.48 6.31
CA ILE A 24 1.83 -11.62 6.92
C ILE A 24 3.18 -12.35 6.86
N ILE A 25 4.17 -11.72 6.21
CA ILE A 25 5.53 -12.25 6.07
C ILE A 25 6.44 -11.37 6.94
N PRO A 26 6.84 -11.83 8.13
CA PRO A 26 7.77 -11.08 8.97
C PRO A 26 9.15 -11.04 8.30
N LEU A 27 9.74 -9.85 8.17
CA LEU A 27 11.03 -9.66 7.52
C LEU A 27 12.15 -9.49 8.53
N GLN A 28 11.98 -8.53 9.45
CA GLN A 28 13.05 -8.13 10.35
C GLN A 28 12.52 -7.72 11.71
N LYS A 29 13.19 -8.19 12.75
CA LYS A 29 12.99 -7.74 14.12
C LYS A 29 14.19 -6.89 14.54
N SER A 30 13.90 -5.72 15.10
CA SER A 30 14.88 -4.81 15.69
C SER A 30 14.57 -4.67 17.18
N THR A 31 15.54 -4.94 18.04
CA THR A 31 15.42 -4.68 19.48
C THR A 31 16.07 -3.35 19.83
N SER A 32 15.47 -2.64 20.77
CA SER A 32 15.97 -1.38 21.28
C SER A 32 16.74 -1.60 22.57
N ASN A 33 17.88 -0.91 22.71
CA ASN A 33 18.66 -0.87 23.94
C ASN A 33 18.22 0.29 24.86
N VAL A 34 17.05 0.89 24.63
CA VAL A 34 16.56 2.04 25.40
C VAL A 34 16.37 1.63 26.88
N PRO A 35 17.07 2.29 27.82
CA PRO A 35 16.89 2.02 29.25
C PRO A 35 15.47 2.33 29.72
N GLY A 36 14.94 1.51 30.63
CA GLY A 36 13.62 1.71 31.22
C GLY A 36 13.50 2.99 32.07
N LYS A 37 12.30 3.23 32.62
CA LYS A 37 12.11 4.34 33.59
C LYS A 37 12.91 4.06 34.87
N THR A 38 13.83 4.96 35.21
CA THR A 38 14.59 4.92 36.46
C THR A 38 13.86 5.67 37.56
N ARG A 39 13.86 5.13 38.79
CA ARG A 39 13.29 5.74 40.01
C ARG A 39 14.15 6.89 40.57
N ALA A 40 15.35 7.12 40.02
CA ALA A 40 16.30 8.11 40.52
C ALA A 40 15.84 9.56 40.24
N GLY A 41 15.71 10.37 41.30
CA GLY A 41 15.44 11.81 41.23
C GLY A 41 16.72 12.66 41.38
N GLY A 42 16.61 13.97 41.13
CA GLY A 42 17.70 14.94 41.29
C GLY A 42 18.56 15.16 40.04
N GLN A 43 19.81 15.60 40.21
CA GLN A 43 20.73 16.00 39.11
C GLN A 43 21.01 14.88 38.08
N SER A 44 20.88 13.62 38.49
CA SER A 44 21.10 12.47 37.60
C SER A 44 19.89 12.15 36.73
N ALA A 45 18.68 12.59 37.09
CA ALA A 45 17.46 12.30 36.33
C ALA A 45 17.55 12.85 34.89
N ALA A 46 18.03 14.10 34.75
CA ALA A 46 18.24 14.74 33.45
C ALA A 46 19.29 14.02 32.58
N ARG A 47 20.32 13.40 33.19
CA ARG A 47 21.32 12.62 32.43
C ARG A 47 20.73 11.31 31.90
N PHE A 48 19.97 10.60 32.73
CA PHE A 48 19.29 9.36 32.32
C PHE A 48 18.19 9.59 31.28
N GLU A 49 17.54 10.76 31.32
CA GLU A 49 16.59 11.17 30.29
C GLU A 49 17.29 11.40 28.95
N ARG A 50 18.39 12.17 28.90
CA ARG A 50 19.18 12.35 27.68
C ARG A 50 19.74 11.05 27.09
N LEU A 51 20.21 10.14 27.95
CA LEU A 51 20.69 8.82 27.50
C LEU A 51 19.56 8.00 26.87
N ARG A 52 18.35 8.05 27.44
CA ARG A 52 17.18 7.36 26.90
C ARG A 52 16.71 7.96 25.58
N GLU A 53 16.69 9.29 25.49
CA GLU A 53 16.38 9.98 24.24
C GLU A 53 17.40 9.63 23.16
N GLY A 54 18.69 9.70 23.45
CA GLY A 54 19.76 9.34 22.51
C GLY A 54 19.63 7.90 21.99
N ALA A 55 19.40 6.94 22.90
CA ALA A 55 19.19 5.55 22.52
C ALA A 55 17.91 5.35 21.69
N ALA A 56 16.85 6.12 21.94
CA ALA A 56 15.62 6.06 21.17
C ALA A 56 15.83 6.59 19.75
N LYS A 57 16.57 7.70 19.60
CA LYS A 57 16.93 8.26 18.28
C LYS A 57 17.76 7.28 17.47
N GLU A 58 18.77 6.64 18.08
CA GLU A 58 19.59 5.65 17.41
C GLU A 58 18.76 4.44 16.95
N PHE A 59 17.85 3.98 17.80
CA PHE A 59 16.92 2.91 17.44
C PHE A 59 16.00 3.30 16.27
N TYR A 60 15.48 4.54 16.27
CA TYR A 60 14.67 5.05 15.16
C TYR A 60 15.46 5.16 13.87
N SER A 61 16.67 5.73 13.88
CA SER A 61 17.53 5.78 12.68
C SER A 61 17.76 4.39 12.10
N ARG A 62 18.07 3.41 12.95
CA ARG A 62 18.29 2.01 12.54
C ARG A 62 17.03 1.38 11.94
N LEU A 63 15.86 1.62 12.54
CA LEU A 63 14.59 1.14 12.02
C LEU A 63 14.26 1.77 10.66
N GLY A 64 14.53 3.06 10.49
CA GLY A 64 14.36 3.77 9.22
C GLY A 64 15.28 3.25 8.12
N GLU A 65 16.53 2.93 8.44
CA GLU A 65 17.47 2.27 7.51
C GLU A 65 16.96 0.90 7.08
N HIS A 66 16.52 0.06 8.03
CA HIS A 66 15.92 -1.24 7.72
C HIS A 66 14.67 -1.10 6.84
N MET A 67 13.80 -0.12 7.09
CA MET A 67 12.64 0.15 6.23
C MET A 67 13.07 0.50 4.80
N LYS A 68 14.12 1.30 4.63
CA LYS A 68 14.67 1.62 3.31
C LYS A 68 15.21 0.38 2.60
N GLU A 69 15.96 -0.49 3.29
CA GLU A 69 16.48 -1.72 2.71
C GLU A 69 15.37 -2.68 2.29
N GLN A 70 14.42 -2.95 3.20
CA GLN A 70 13.36 -3.92 2.97
C GLN A 70 12.31 -3.43 1.95
N PHE A 71 11.91 -2.15 1.98
CA PHE A 71 10.82 -1.65 1.13
C PHE A 71 11.26 -1.01 -0.18
N LEU A 72 12.52 -0.56 -0.31
CA LEU A 72 13.03 0.05 -1.55
C LEU A 72 14.02 -0.84 -2.30
N HIS A 73 14.90 -1.57 -1.62
CA HIS A 73 16.00 -2.29 -2.30
C HIS A 73 15.62 -3.74 -2.65
N GLN A 74 14.72 -4.37 -1.89
CA GLN A 74 14.36 -5.78 -2.08
C GLN A 74 13.35 -6.05 -3.21
N ASN A 75 13.11 -5.11 -4.14
CA ASN A 75 12.14 -5.25 -5.23
C ASN A 75 10.69 -5.58 -4.79
N ALA A 76 10.38 -5.46 -3.50
CA ALA A 76 9.01 -5.44 -3.05
C ALA A 76 8.39 -4.12 -3.52
N LEU A 77 7.63 -4.16 -4.61
CA LEU A 77 6.73 -3.07 -5.02
C LEU A 77 5.65 -2.90 -3.94
N VAL A 78 6.03 -2.29 -2.83
CA VAL A 78 5.14 -1.95 -1.73
C VAL A 78 4.31 -0.76 -2.18
N LYS A 79 2.99 -0.96 -2.27
CA LYS A 79 2.01 0.08 -2.62
C LYS A 79 1.95 1.15 -1.55
N GLY A 80 1.92 0.74 -0.29
CA GLY A 80 2.10 1.65 0.84
C GLY A 80 2.43 0.95 2.14
N ILE A 81 2.75 1.75 3.15
CA ILE A 81 3.30 1.33 4.43
C ILE A 81 2.36 1.81 5.53
N ILE A 82 2.06 0.92 6.47
CA ILE A 82 1.26 1.23 7.65
C ILE A 82 2.17 1.09 8.87
N VAL A 83 2.18 2.12 9.72
CA VAL A 83 3.00 2.14 10.93
C VAL A 83 2.10 2.07 12.16
N GLY A 84 2.31 1.06 12.99
CA GLY A 84 1.60 0.81 14.23
C GLY A 84 2.50 0.96 15.45
N GLY A 85 1.96 1.44 16.55
CA GLY A 85 2.71 1.49 17.81
C GLY A 85 1.92 2.08 18.97
N PRO A 86 2.26 1.69 20.21
CA PRO A 86 1.61 2.23 21.39
C PRO A 86 2.05 3.68 21.64
N GLY A 87 1.08 4.55 21.89
CA GLY A 87 1.31 5.95 22.27
C GLY A 87 1.95 6.81 21.17
N PRO A 88 2.65 7.90 21.54
CA PRO A 88 3.17 8.88 20.57
C PRO A 88 4.43 8.39 19.82
N THR A 89 5.02 7.26 20.22
CA THR A 89 6.27 6.71 19.67
C THR A 89 6.28 6.65 18.14
N LYS A 90 5.15 6.27 17.52
CA LYS A 90 5.01 6.20 16.05
C LYS A 90 4.93 7.58 15.39
N GLN A 91 4.35 8.57 16.06
CA GLN A 91 4.27 9.95 15.55
C GLN A 91 5.66 10.56 15.56
N ASP A 92 6.37 10.45 16.69
CA ASP A 92 7.76 10.91 16.83
C ASP A 92 8.69 10.29 15.78
N PHE A 93 8.46 9.01 15.44
CA PHE A 93 9.23 8.29 14.43
C PHE A 93 8.97 8.77 13.00
N VAL A 94 7.69 8.96 12.63
CA VAL A 94 7.32 9.39 11.28
C VAL A 94 7.58 10.88 11.06
N GLU A 95 7.39 11.70 12.09
CA GLU A 95 7.68 13.14 12.05
C GLU A 95 9.17 13.42 12.10
N GLY A 96 9.94 12.61 12.81
CA GLY A 96 11.39 12.75 12.90
C GLY A 96 12.13 12.49 11.58
N ASP A 97 13.35 13.02 11.50
CA ASP A 97 14.25 12.87 10.34
C ASP A 97 14.96 11.50 10.29
N TYR A 98 14.27 10.43 10.72
CA TYR A 98 14.82 9.06 10.76
C TYR A 98 14.48 8.25 9.50
N ILE A 99 13.47 8.68 8.74
CA ILE A 99 12.93 7.97 7.58
C ILE A 99 13.24 8.78 6.31
N THR A 100 13.63 8.11 5.23
CA THR A 100 13.83 8.79 3.94
C THR A 100 12.52 9.33 3.37
N SER A 101 12.60 10.43 2.62
CA SER A 101 11.41 11.07 2.03
C SER A 101 10.60 10.14 1.11
N GLU A 102 11.27 9.19 0.44
CA GLU A 102 10.61 8.19 -0.41
C GLU A 102 9.73 7.23 0.41
N VAL A 103 10.25 6.73 1.52
CA VAL A 103 9.50 5.84 2.42
C VAL A 103 8.38 6.61 3.10
N LYS A 104 8.62 7.85 3.53
CA LYS A 104 7.60 8.71 4.16
C LYS A 104 6.40 8.99 3.26
N LYS A 105 6.63 9.19 1.95
CA LYS A 105 5.55 9.36 0.95
C LYS A 105 4.69 8.12 0.77
N LYS A 106 5.23 6.93 1.03
CA LYS A 106 4.49 5.66 0.94
C LYS A 106 3.70 5.34 2.21
N ILE A 107 3.81 6.14 3.28
CA ILE A 107 3.08 5.87 4.51
C ILE A 107 1.60 6.22 4.32
N ILE A 108 0.73 5.22 4.37
CA ILE A 108 -0.73 5.37 4.23
C ILE A 108 -1.34 5.90 5.52
N GLY A 109 -0.81 5.47 6.67
CA GLY A 109 -1.33 5.94 7.96
C GLY A 109 -0.62 5.38 9.19
N LEU A 110 -1.01 5.95 10.32
CA LEU A 110 -0.55 5.59 11.66
C LEU A 110 -1.68 4.95 12.46
N ARG A 111 -1.40 3.87 13.18
CA ARG A 111 -2.37 3.21 14.08
C ARG A 111 -1.86 3.04 15.49
N ASP A 112 -2.73 3.36 16.45
CA ASP A 112 -2.53 3.00 17.85
C ASP A 112 -2.76 1.51 18.03
N LEU A 113 -1.76 0.83 18.61
CA LEU A 113 -1.80 -0.59 18.93
C LEU A 113 -1.64 -0.81 20.43
N SER A 114 -2.15 -1.96 20.88
CA SER A 114 -2.06 -2.37 22.28
C SER A 114 -0.83 -3.25 22.49
N TYR A 115 -0.49 -4.07 21.49
CA TYR A 115 0.60 -5.03 21.55
C TYR A 115 1.68 -4.74 20.50
N THR A 116 2.87 -5.27 20.74
CA THR A 116 4.04 -5.22 19.83
C THR A 116 4.41 -6.62 19.35
N GLY A 117 5.30 -6.70 18.36
CA GLY A 117 5.73 -7.97 17.79
C GLY A 117 4.69 -8.61 16.87
N GLU A 118 4.63 -9.94 16.84
CA GLU A 118 3.78 -10.70 15.91
C GLU A 118 2.28 -10.47 16.14
N PHE A 119 1.84 -10.41 17.39
CA PHE A 119 0.45 -10.09 17.73
C PHE A 119 0.10 -8.64 17.36
N GLY A 120 1.06 -7.72 17.49
CA GLY A 120 0.90 -6.33 17.05
C GLY A 120 0.73 -6.23 15.53
N LEU A 121 1.38 -7.09 14.74
CA LEU A 121 1.21 -7.12 13.28
C LEU A 121 -0.20 -7.55 12.89
N GLN A 122 -0.77 -8.56 13.56
CA GLN A 122 -2.15 -8.98 13.33
C GLN A 122 -3.13 -7.86 13.69
N GLU A 123 -2.96 -7.26 14.88
CA GLU A 123 -3.78 -6.12 15.33
C GLU A 123 -3.69 -4.94 14.34
N LEU A 124 -2.51 -4.68 13.78
CA LEU A 124 -2.29 -3.63 12.79
C LEU A 124 -3.08 -3.86 11.51
N VAL A 125 -3.10 -5.10 11.00
CA VAL A 125 -3.87 -5.44 9.80
C VAL A 125 -5.36 -5.24 10.06
N ASP A 126 -5.87 -5.77 11.17
CA ASP A 126 -7.29 -5.68 11.51
C ASP A 126 -7.76 -4.24 11.68
N ARG A 127 -6.95 -3.39 12.33
CA ARG A 127 -7.26 -1.96 12.52
C ARG A 127 -7.04 -1.10 11.27
N SER A 128 -6.41 -1.63 10.23
CA SER A 128 -6.06 -0.87 9.03
C SER A 128 -6.84 -1.30 7.79
N GLN A 129 -7.82 -2.19 7.94
CA GLN A 129 -8.71 -2.61 6.85
C GLN A 129 -9.38 -1.41 6.16
N ASP A 130 -9.78 -0.40 6.93
CA ASP A 130 -10.38 0.83 6.39
C ASP A 130 -9.39 1.70 5.60
N LEU A 131 -8.10 1.73 5.99
CA LEU A 131 -7.06 2.45 5.25
C LEU A 131 -6.71 1.72 3.96
N LEU A 132 -6.59 0.39 4.02
CA LEU A 132 -6.34 -0.44 2.84
C LEU A 132 -7.49 -0.31 1.82
N ALA A 133 -8.74 -0.40 2.28
CA ALA A 133 -9.91 -0.21 1.41
C ALA A 133 -9.97 1.20 0.82
N LYS A 134 -9.63 2.24 1.59
CA LYS A 134 -9.57 3.62 1.07
C LYS A 134 -8.51 3.80 -0.01
N GLU A 135 -7.36 3.16 0.14
CA GLU A 135 -6.28 3.22 -0.86
C GLU A 135 -6.68 2.51 -2.15
N GLU A 136 -7.27 1.32 -2.04
CA GLU A 136 -7.80 0.56 -3.18
C GLU A 136 -8.86 1.40 -3.94
N ILE A 137 -9.83 1.97 -3.22
CA ILE A 137 -10.84 2.86 -3.80
C ILE A 137 -10.20 4.11 -4.44
N ALA A 138 -9.14 4.67 -3.84
CA ALA A 138 -8.46 5.83 -4.39
C ALA A 138 -7.73 5.50 -5.70
N GLU A 139 -7.09 4.32 -5.77
CA GLU A 139 -6.43 3.82 -6.97
C GLU A 139 -7.45 3.53 -8.08
N GLU A 140 -8.56 2.86 -7.77
CA GLU A 140 -9.67 2.64 -8.70
C GLU A 140 -10.14 3.96 -9.32
N LYS A 141 -10.42 4.97 -8.49
CA LYS A 141 -10.86 6.30 -8.94
C LYS A 141 -9.83 6.96 -9.84
N GLN A 142 -8.55 6.85 -9.52
CA GLN A 142 -7.49 7.44 -10.32
C GLN A 142 -7.41 6.79 -11.71
N VAL A 143 -7.45 5.45 -11.77
CA VAL A 143 -7.35 4.70 -13.03
C VAL A 143 -8.61 4.89 -13.88
N THR A 144 -9.80 4.89 -13.27
CA THR A 144 -11.06 5.19 -13.97
C THR A 144 -11.09 6.62 -14.48
N GLY A 145 -10.61 7.59 -13.70
CA GLY A 145 -10.49 8.99 -14.13
C GLY A 145 -9.51 9.16 -15.30
N GLU A 146 -8.38 8.44 -15.28
CA GLU A 146 -7.43 8.38 -16.40
C GLU A 146 -8.10 7.83 -17.66
N PHE A 147 -8.88 6.75 -17.54
CA PHE A 147 -9.63 6.16 -18.65
C PHE A 147 -10.64 7.16 -19.26
N PHE A 148 -11.49 7.80 -18.46
CA PHE A 148 -12.48 8.75 -18.99
C PHE A 148 -11.85 10.01 -19.58
N LYS A 149 -10.72 10.45 -19.01
CA LYS A 149 -9.94 11.54 -19.59
C LYS A 149 -9.41 11.15 -20.96
N LEU A 150 -8.83 9.95 -21.09
CA LEU A 150 -8.36 9.44 -22.39
C LEU A 150 -9.51 9.31 -23.39
N LEU A 151 -10.66 8.79 -22.98
CA LEU A 151 -11.84 8.71 -23.84
C LEU A 151 -12.27 10.08 -24.38
N SER A 152 -12.06 11.14 -23.61
CA SER A 152 -12.40 12.52 -24.00
C SER A 152 -11.34 13.17 -24.89
N THR A 153 -10.05 12.89 -24.65
CA THR A 153 -8.94 13.57 -25.35
C THR A 153 -8.36 12.79 -26.53
N ASP A 154 -8.36 11.46 -26.44
CA ASP A 154 -7.74 10.55 -27.40
C ASP A 154 -8.47 9.20 -27.42
N PRO A 155 -9.66 9.12 -28.05
CA PRO A 155 -10.52 7.95 -28.04
C PRO A 155 -9.83 6.68 -28.55
N ASP A 156 -8.88 6.80 -29.48
CA ASP A 156 -8.14 5.67 -30.07
C ASP A 156 -7.17 5.01 -29.09
N ARG A 157 -7.01 5.58 -27.88
CA ARG A 157 -6.24 4.99 -26.76
C ARG A 157 -7.12 4.40 -25.66
N ALA A 158 -8.43 4.42 -25.85
CA ALA A 158 -9.40 3.82 -24.94
C ALA A 158 -10.18 2.72 -25.66
N ALA A 159 -10.57 1.70 -24.91
CA ALA A 159 -11.44 0.63 -25.37
C ALA A 159 -12.53 0.41 -24.34
N TYR A 160 -13.76 0.16 -24.77
CA TYR A 160 -14.86 -0.17 -23.87
C TYR A 160 -15.83 -1.14 -24.51
N GLY A 161 -16.55 -1.87 -23.67
CA GLY A 161 -17.43 -2.94 -24.10
C GLY A 161 -16.68 -4.25 -24.31
N ARG A 162 -17.40 -5.35 -24.13
CA ARG A 162 -16.83 -6.70 -24.07
C ARG A 162 -16.00 -7.07 -25.30
N ASP A 163 -16.58 -6.92 -26.49
CA ASP A 163 -15.97 -7.42 -27.74
C ASP A 163 -14.75 -6.59 -28.17
N ASP A 164 -14.84 -5.26 -28.04
CA ASP A 164 -13.75 -4.35 -28.41
C ASP A 164 -12.56 -4.49 -27.46
N VAL A 165 -12.81 -4.53 -26.15
CA VAL A 165 -11.77 -4.75 -25.14
C VAL A 165 -11.15 -6.13 -25.33
N LEU A 166 -11.93 -7.19 -25.58
CA LEU A 166 -11.39 -8.53 -25.79
C LEU A 166 -10.50 -8.61 -27.04
N LYS A 167 -10.91 -7.98 -28.14
CA LYS A 167 -10.12 -7.93 -29.39
C LYS A 167 -8.78 -7.23 -29.14
N LYS A 168 -8.81 -6.03 -28.55
CA LYS A 168 -7.61 -5.23 -28.26
C LYS A 168 -6.73 -5.87 -27.18
N LEU A 169 -7.33 -6.57 -26.21
CA LEU A 169 -6.63 -7.33 -25.19
C LEU A 169 -5.84 -8.46 -25.86
N ARG A 170 -6.46 -9.27 -26.72
CA ARG A 170 -5.80 -10.36 -27.46
C ARG A 170 -4.70 -9.89 -28.42
N MET A 171 -4.77 -8.65 -28.89
CA MET A 171 -3.71 -8.01 -29.67
C MET A 171 -2.50 -7.58 -28.80
N GLY A 172 -2.58 -7.72 -27.47
CA GLY A 172 -1.56 -7.24 -26.53
C GLY A 172 -1.48 -5.72 -26.44
N ALA A 173 -2.54 -5.02 -26.85
CA ALA A 173 -2.58 -3.56 -26.92
C ALA A 173 -3.02 -2.91 -25.61
N VAL A 174 -3.71 -3.66 -24.74
CA VAL A 174 -4.18 -3.15 -23.44
C VAL A 174 -3.00 -3.05 -22.47
N ASP A 175 -2.89 -1.91 -21.81
CA ASP A 175 -1.96 -1.67 -20.71
C ASP A 175 -2.63 -1.96 -19.36
N LYS A 176 -3.73 -1.25 -19.13
CA LYS A 176 -4.56 -1.37 -17.93
C LYS A 176 -5.95 -1.83 -18.33
N LEU A 177 -6.38 -2.95 -17.78
CA LEU A 177 -7.71 -3.51 -17.95
C LEU A 177 -8.54 -3.17 -16.71
N LEU A 178 -9.70 -2.56 -16.92
CA LEU A 178 -10.67 -2.22 -15.87
C LEU A 178 -11.90 -3.11 -16.06
N LEU A 179 -12.24 -3.87 -15.04
CA LEU A 179 -13.40 -4.76 -15.03
C LEU A 179 -14.33 -4.35 -13.90
N SER A 180 -15.62 -4.16 -14.19
CA SER A 180 -16.62 -3.92 -13.14
C SER A 180 -16.82 -5.19 -12.30
N GLU A 181 -16.91 -5.04 -10.97
CA GLU A 181 -17.27 -6.14 -10.08
C GLU A 181 -18.66 -6.74 -10.39
N SER A 182 -19.52 -6.02 -11.10
CA SER A 182 -20.87 -6.47 -11.46
C SER A 182 -20.90 -7.46 -12.63
N LEU A 183 -19.75 -7.77 -13.24
CA LEU A 183 -19.64 -8.74 -14.33
C LEU A 183 -19.79 -10.17 -13.81
N ALA A 184 -20.10 -11.11 -14.70
CA ALA A 184 -20.13 -12.52 -14.34
C ALA A 184 -18.72 -13.04 -14.01
N ASP A 185 -18.58 -13.87 -12.97
CA ASP A 185 -17.30 -14.48 -12.57
C ASP A 185 -16.59 -15.19 -13.73
N SER A 186 -17.35 -15.80 -14.65
CA SER A 186 -16.81 -16.44 -15.86
C SER A 186 -16.10 -15.45 -16.78
N ASP A 187 -16.63 -14.24 -16.89
CA ASP A 187 -16.07 -13.18 -17.73
C ASP A 187 -14.83 -12.58 -17.08
N ILE A 188 -14.90 -12.28 -15.79
CA ILE A 188 -13.75 -11.79 -15.01
C ILE A 188 -12.58 -12.78 -15.14
N THR A 189 -12.84 -14.06 -14.89
CA THR A 189 -11.82 -15.11 -14.98
C THR A 189 -11.22 -15.24 -16.39
N LEU A 190 -12.03 -15.10 -17.44
CA LEU A 190 -11.56 -15.16 -18.82
C LEU A 190 -10.61 -13.99 -19.12
N PHE A 191 -11.03 -12.77 -18.79
CA PHE A 191 -10.27 -11.56 -19.07
C PHE A 191 -9.00 -11.46 -18.24
N GLU A 192 -9.03 -11.90 -16.97
CA GLU A 192 -7.84 -11.99 -16.12
C GLU A 192 -6.77 -12.92 -16.72
N LYS A 193 -7.17 -14.09 -17.23
CA LYS A 193 -6.24 -15.03 -17.88
C LYS A 193 -5.62 -14.46 -19.14
N GLU A 194 -6.43 -13.82 -19.99
CA GLU A 194 -5.95 -13.18 -21.22
C GLU A 194 -5.00 -12.01 -20.90
N ALA A 195 -5.31 -11.23 -19.86
CA ALA A 195 -4.47 -10.14 -19.37
C ALA A 195 -3.12 -10.62 -18.80
N GLU A 196 -3.13 -11.68 -17.98
CA GLU A 196 -1.92 -12.26 -17.39
C GLU A 196 -0.95 -12.76 -18.48
N ASN A 197 -1.48 -13.42 -19.51
CA ASN A 197 -0.68 -13.91 -20.64
C ASN A 197 0.02 -12.80 -21.43
N LEU A 198 -0.55 -11.60 -21.47
CA LEU A 198 -0.10 -10.47 -22.30
C LEU A 198 0.51 -9.33 -21.47
N GLY A 199 0.65 -9.53 -20.16
CA GLY A 199 1.24 -8.58 -19.21
C GLY A 199 0.41 -7.31 -19.03
N SER A 200 -0.92 -7.40 -19.14
CA SER A 200 -1.81 -6.28 -18.82
C SER A 200 -2.07 -6.23 -17.31
N THR A 201 -2.14 -5.03 -16.74
CA THR A 201 -2.49 -4.86 -15.33
C THR A 201 -4.01 -4.84 -15.19
N VAL A 202 -4.57 -5.73 -14.36
CA VAL A 202 -6.02 -5.83 -14.15
C VAL A 202 -6.43 -5.08 -12.88
N PHE A 203 -7.49 -4.28 -13.01
CA PHE A 203 -8.15 -3.56 -11.93
C PHE A 203 -9.62 -3.98 -11.88
N ILE A 204 -10.07 -4.45 -10.73
CA ILE A 204 -11.49 -4.68 -10.47
C ILE A 204 -12.03 -3.38 -9.88
N ILE A 205 -13.07 -2.83 -10.49
CA ILE A 205 -13.64 -1.53 -10.11
C ILE A 205 -14.94 -1.77 -9.35
N SER A 206 -15.02 -1.24 -8.13
CA SER A 206 -16.22 -1.30 -7.31
C SER A 206 -17.29 -0.33 -7.78
N THR A 207 -18.52 -0.80 -7.83
CA THR A 207 -19.73 -0.05 -8.16
C THR A 207 -20.23 0.82 -7.01
N GLU A 208 -19.53 0.82 -5.88
CA GLU A 208 -19.82 1.72 -4.74
C GLU A 208 -19.36 3.17 -5.00
N THR A 209 -18.49 3.37 -5.98
CA THR A 209 -17.99 4.69 -6.38
C THR A 209 -18.77 5.27 -7.56
N ARG A 210 -18.85 6.60 -7.65
CA ARG A 210 -19.49 7.27 -8.80
C ARG A 210 -18.80 6.87 -10.11
N GLU A 211 -17.48 6.82 -10.09
CA GLU A 211 -16.63 6.44 -11.21
C GLU A 211 -16.86 4.98 -11.64
N GLY A 212 -17.00 4.06 -10.68
CA GLY A 212 -17.31 2.66 -10.94
C GLY A 212 -18.70 2.44 -11.50
N VAL A 213 -19.70 3.23 -11.07
CA VAL A 213 -21.03 3.22 -11.71
C VAL A 213 -20.94 3.59 -13.19
N GLN A 214 -20.10 4.58 -13.55
CA GLN A 214 -19.92 4.95 -14.96
C GLN A 214 -19.29 3.83 -15.78
N ILE A 215 -18.31 3.09 -15.22
CA ILE A 215 -17.72 1.91 -15.89
C ILE A 215 -18.78 0.83 -16.12
N LYS A 216 -19.66 0.60 -15.15
CA LYS A 216 -20.79 -0.33 -15.30
C LYS A 216 -21.74 0.11 -16.41
N GLU A 217 -22.07 1.40 -16.50
CA GLU A 217 -22.99 1.95 -17.52
C GLU A 217 -22.45 1.81 -18.95
N ILE A 218 -21.14 1.87 -19.16
CA ILE A 218 -20.51 1.68 -20.48
C ILE A 218 -20.27 0.20 -20.84
N GLY A 219 -20.87 -0.73 -20.08
CA GLY A 219 -20.83 -2.17 -20.34
C GLY A 219 -19.90 -2.97 -19.42
N GLY A 220 -19.27 -2.34 -18.43
CA GLY A 220 -18.48 -3.01 -17.39
C GLY A 220 -17.09 -3.48 -17.81
N PHE A 221 -16.73 -3.37 -19.09
CA PHE A 221 -15.39 -3.65 -19.62
C PHE A 221 -14.78 -2.36 -20.13
N ALA A 222 -13.59 -2.00 -19.63
CA ALA A 222 -12.82 -0.86 -20.12
C ALA A 222 -11.33 -1.18 -20.18
N GLY A 223 -10.61 -0.53 -21.08
CA GLY A 223 -9.18 -0.72 -21.28
C GLY A 223 -8.48 0.55 -21.70
N ILE A 224 -7.33 0.81 -21.08
CA ILE A 224 -6.38 1.84 -21.52
C ILE A 224 -5.33 1.17 -22.39
N LEU A 225 -5.11 1.70 -23.59
CA LEU A 225 -4.21 1.12 -24.58
C LEU A 225 -2.79 1.69 -24.49
N ARG A 226 -1.81 0.82 -24.73
CA ARG A 226 -0.37 1.14 -24.80
C ARG A 226 -0.06 2.09 -25.95
N TYR A 227 -0.78 1.96 -27.06
CA TYR A 227 -0.64 2.74 -28.28
C TYR A 227 -2.02 2.96 -28.93
N LYS A 228 -2.11 3.92 -29.85
CA LYS A 228 -3.33 4.20 -30.59
C LYS A 228 -3.67 3.03 -31.50
N ILE A 229 -4.93 2.60 -31.48
CA ILE A 229 -5.47 1.65 -32.45
C ILE A 229 -6.63 2.33 -33.15
N GLU A 230 -6.43 2.63 -34.43
CA GLU A 230 -7.52 3.08 -35.30
C GLU A 230 -8.57 1.97 -35.35
N THR A 231 -9.81 2.34 -35.06
CA THR A 231 -10.95 1.41 -34.97
C THR A 231 -11.45 1.02 -36.36
#